data_AF-A0A0J9U7I8-F1
#
_entry.id   AF-A0A0J9U7I8-F1
#
_cell.length_a   1.000
_cell.length_b   1.000
_cell.length_c   1.000
_cell.angle_alpha   90.00
_cell.angle_beta   90.00
_cell.angle_gamma   90.00
#
_symmetry.space_group_name_H-M   'P 1'
#
loop_
_entity.id
_entity.type
_entity.pdbx_description
1 polymer ?
#
loop_
_entity_poly.entity_id
_entity_poly.type
_entity_poly.pdbx_seq_one_letter_code
_entity_poly.pdbx_strand_id
1 'polypeptide(L)'
;MLATLQESSDALLVDATLNCMSILVRTRPGTSNRVINALLNFNPLKLANSPLTPKTRVMIRSMEKTTRMLLIHLVKRDPNNPMTPRIQQHVERMMRTMAEFFDDSGRKRPFEPAPQDAYDAKRQRLSPAQIQIPPLGPGPHSLADVFTLIDNTALKNFDISQVPAPLVARIAVTTLSRLDPQVLSKAVDGIRGRLDALANAPAPELNPNTAPLGVEEDDDDYEPDFYQAEDTEQILNKLDSSPMHDAPVLDDGLALKSFHLHQPSALTPETALTAGNGTVTRVIEMMKSLEDPAKKSKAGFSRLAASSGNRDSWMTILARLATRSVAGLEETSIKEEGSSSAPQSLSNNIRDVLYSYVMEDFRKHIDVAVSWLCEEWYNDKLQQKKGGDRPLYYEKCCLRLIDGFLPYLHPQDKVLTRFLSEIPELNKNLLSRVKHMCRDPSVVQLALTSLLYLVMMRPPVKEIALDTVQDIWTEFEESRPMAGKYLTKYRPTFMESARNAASESGQSASPAITA
;
A
#
# COMPACT_ATOMS: atom_id res chain seq x y z
N MET A 1 -22.66 -12.51 2.86
CA MET A 1 -22.22 -13.36 1.72
C MET A 1 -23.09 -13.13 0.49
N LEU A 2 -24.40 -13.39 0.50
CA LEU A 2 -25.24 -13.13 -0.69
C LEU A 2 -25.28 -11.65 -1.12
N ALA A 3 -25.24 -10.72 -0.15
CA ALA A 3 -25.15 -9.28 -0.40
C ALA A 3 -23.91 -8.89 -1.23
N THR A 4 -22.81 -9.67 -1.15
CA THR A 4 -21.58 -9.43 -1.89
C THR A 4 -21.80 -9.49 -3.40
N LEU A 5 -22.72 -10.33 -3.89
CA LEU A 5 -23.10 -10.38 -5.31
C LEU A 5 -23.79 -9.10 -5.79
N GLN A 6 -24.45 -8.37 -4.89
CA GLN A 6 -25.24 -7.19 -5.23
C GLN A 6 -24.49 -5.89 -4.94
N GLU A 7 -23.64 -5.85 -3.92
CA GLU A 7 -23.03 -4.62 -3.40
C GLU A 7 -21.56 -4.45 -3.80
N SER A 8 -20.84 -5.54 -4.11
CA SER A 8 -19.41 -5.48 -4.42
C SER A 8 -19.15 -5.24 -5.90
N SER A 9 -18.19 -4.37 -6.19
CA SER A 9 -17.61 -4.19 -7.53
C SER A 9 -16.29 -4.94 -7.73
N ASP A 10 -15.80 -5.63 -6.71
CA ASP A 10 -14.54 -6.37 -6.73
C ASP A 10 -14.75 -7.80 -7.23
N ALA A 11 -14.19 -8.12 -8.40
CA ALA A 11 -14.31 -9.43 -9.03
C ALA A 11 -13.71 -10.56 -8.19
N LEU A 12 -12.63 -10.30 -7.43
CA LEU A 12 -12.00 -11.33 -6.58
C LEU A 12 -12.93 -11.76 -5.45
N LEU A 13 -13.55 -10.79 -4.77
CA LEU A 13 -14.51 -11.07 -3.71
C LEU A 13 -15.76 -11.75 -4.25
N VAL A 14 -16.24 -11.35 -5.43
CA VAL A 14 -17.39 -11.97 -6.09
C VAL A 14 -17.08 -13.42 -6.47
N ASP A 15 -15.96 -13.67 -7.16
CA ASP A 15 -15.55 -15.02 -7.59
C ASP A 15 -15.28 -15.94 -6.39
N ALA A 16 -14.63 -15.45 -5.33
CA ALA A 16 -14.45 -16.21 -4.10
C ALA A 16 -15.80 -16.59 -3.46
N THR A 17 -16.74 -15.64 -3.43
CA THR A 17 -18.09 -15.87 -2.91
C THR A 17 -18.85 -16.91 -3.76
N LEU A 18 -18.79 -16.81 -5.09
CA LEU A 18 -19.40 -17.78 -6.01
C LEU A 18 -18.84 -19.20 -5.82
N ASN A 19 -17.53 -19.32 -5.65
CA ASN A 19 -16.88 -20.61 -5.41
C ASN A 19 -17.34 -21.25 -4.08
N CYS A 20 -17.50 -20.46 -3.01
CA CYS A 20 -18.04 -20.96 -1.75
C CYS A 20 -19.51 -21.40 -1.86
N MET A 21 -20.32 -20.76 -2.72
CA MET A 21 -21.73 -21.10 -2.89
C MET A 21 -21.95 -22.52 -3.44
N SER A 22 -21.03 -23.02 -4.27
CA SER A 22 -21.06 -24.41 -4.77
C SER A 22 -21.09 -25.43 -3.63
N ILE A 23 -20.29 -25.20 -2.58
CA ILE A 23 -20.21 -26.06 -1.41
C ILE A 23 -21.44 -25.88 -0.51
N LEU A 24 -21.95 -24.66 -0.37
CA LEU A 24 -23.13 -24.38 0.46
C LEU A 24 -24.40 -24.99 -0.11
N VAL A 25 -24.63 -24.90 -1.42
CA VAL A 25 -25.76 -25.57 -2.08
C VAL A 25 -25.68 -27.09 -1.89
N ARG A 26 -24.47 -27.65 -1.85
CA ARG A 26 -24.23 -29.08 -1.62
C ARG A 26 -24.48 -29.53 -0.20
N THR A 27 -23.95 -28.80 0.77
CA THR A 27 -23.94 -29.19 2.18
C THR A 27 -25.20 -28.79 2.92
N ARG A 28 -25.96 -27.81 2.40
CA ARG A 28 -27.14 -27.24 3.08
C ARG A 28 -28.32 -27.04 2.12
N PRO A 29 -29.11 -28.10 1.83
CA PRO A 29 -30.26 -28.04 0.93
C PRO A 29 -31.30 -26.96 1.31
N GLY A 30 -31.53 -26.73 2.61
CA GLY A 30 -32.47 -25.70 3.09
C GLY A 30 -32.10 -24.25 2.69
N THR A 31 -30.84 -24.00 2.32
CA THR A 31 -30.38 -22.69 1.81
C THR A 31 -30.25 -22.64 0.29
N SER A 32 -30.38 -23.77 -0.41
CA SER A 32 -30.17 -23.90 -1.85
C SER A 32 -31.02 -22.93 -2.66
N ASN A 33 -32.34 -22.88 -2.40
CA ASN A 33 -33.26 -21.99 -3.12
C ASN A 33 -32.92 -20.50 -2.95
N ARG A 34 -32.41 -20.09 -1.79
CA ARG A 34 -31.98 -18.69 -1.57
C ARG A 34 -30.72 -18.37 -2.36
N VAL A 35 -29.77 -19.31 -2.41
CA VAL A 35 -28.54 -19.18 -3.19
C VAL A 35 -28.84 -19.13 -4.69
N ILE A 36 -29.67 -20.05 -5.20
CA ILE A 36 -30.08 -20.07 -6.62
C ILE A 36 -30.77 -18.76 -7.00
N ASN A 37 -31.70 -18.26 -6.19
CA ASN A 37 -32.35 -16.98 -6.46
C ASN A 37 -31.37 -15.79 -6.43
N ALA A 38 -30.34 -15.81 -5.57
CA ALA A 38 -29.31 -14.79 -5.58
C ALA A 38 -28.45 -14.83 -6.85
N LEU A 39 -28.10 -16.03 -7.34
CA LEU A 39 -27.37 -16.22 -8.60
C LEU A 39 -28.19 -15.75 -9.81
N LEU A 40 -29.49 -16.08 -9.86
CA LEU A 40 -30.37 -15.67 -10.96
C LEU A 40 -30.61 -14.15 -11.03
N ASN A 41 -30.36 -13.42 -9.93
CA ASN A 41 -30.45 -11.97 -9.85
C ASN A 41 -29.08 -11.29 -9.98
N PHE A 42 -27.98 -12.05 -10.07
CA PHE A 42 -26.65 -11.50 -10.26
C PHE A 42 -26.47 -11.03 -11.71
N ASN A 43 -25.87 -9.86 -11.90
CA ASN A 43 -25.56 -9.32 -13.22
C ASN A 43 -24.09 -8.89 -13.28
N PRO A 44 -23.21 -9.63 -13.98
CA PRO A 44 -21.79 -9.30 -14.09
C PRO A 44 -21.54 -7.98 -14.85
N LEU A 45 -22.51 -7.50 -15.65
CA LEU A 45 -22.43 -6.23 -16.39
C LEU A 45 -22.73 -5.00 -15.53
N LYS A 46 -23.00 -5.14 -14.22
CA LYS A 46 -23.18 -3.98 -13.33
C LYS A 46 -21.96 -3.03 -13.33
N LEU A 47 -20.76 -3.56 -13.62
CA LEU A 47 -19.52 -2.80 -13.78
C LEU A 47 -19.37 -2.08 -15.13
N ALA A 48 -20.23 -2.36 -16.11
CA ALA A 48 -20.19 -1.74 -17.43
C ALA A 48 -20.58 -0.24 -17.42
N ASN A 49 -21.12 0.27 -16.31
CA ASN A 49 -21.46 1.69 -16.13
C ASN A 49 -20.22 2.59 -15.90
N SER A 50 -19.02 1.99 -15.84
CA SER A 50 -17.71 2.66 -15.66
C SER A 50 -16.91 2.60 -16.97
N PRO A 51 -15.92 3.48 -17.21
CA PRO A 51 -15.11 3.45 -18.43
C PRO A 51 -14.55 2.05 -18.70
N LEU A 52 -14.78 1.57 -19.92
CA LEU A 52 -14.58 0.19 -20.35
C LEU A 52 -13.08 -0.13 -20.59
N THR A 53 -12.29 -0.11 -19.53
CA THR A 53 -10.85 -0.42 -19.55
C THR A 53 -10.59 -1.91 -19.79
N PRO A 54 -9.42 -2.31 -20.33
CA PRO A 54 -9.04 -3.73 -20.49
C PRO A 54 -9.18 -4.53 -19.20
N LYS A 55 -8.78 -3.96 -18.06
CA LYS A 55 -8.96 -4.54 -16.73
C LYS A 55 -10.43 -4.83 -16.40
N THR A 56 -11.32 -3.89 -16.70
CA THR A 56 -12.77 -4.04 -16.44
C THR A 56 -13.40 -5.10 -17.34
N ARG A 57 -12.95 -5.21 -18.60
CA ARG A 57 -13.38 -6.29 -19.51
C ARG A 57 -13.03 -7.67 -18.97
N VAL A 58 -11.79 -7.84 -18.45
CA VAL A 58 -11.35 -9.10 -17.85
C VAL A 58 -12.15 -9.44 -16.60
N MET A 59 -12.39 -8.47 -15.71
CA MET A 59 -13.19 -8.66 -14.50
C MET A 59 -14.62 -9.12 -14.82
N ILE A 60 -15.29 -8.48 -15.79
CA ILE A 60 -16.65 -8.85 -16.22
C ILE A 60 -16.66 -10.28 -16.79
N ARG A 61 -15.68 -10.64 -17.64
CA ARG A 61 -15.57 -12.00 -18.21
C ARG A 61 -15.30 -13.06 -17.14
N SER A 62 -14.48 -12.75 -16.12
CA SER A 62 -14.21 -13.66 -15.00
C SER A 62 -15.48 -14.00 -14.22
N MET A 63 -16.17 -12.97 -13.72
CA MET A 63 -17.39 -13.15 -12.92
C MET A 63 -18.50 -13.87 -13.68
N GLU A 64 -18.65 -13.57 -14.98
CA GLU A 64 -19.61 -14.26 -15.82
C GLU A 64 -19.27 -15.74 -16.00
N LYS A 65 -18.01 -16.05 -16.34
CA LYS A 65 -17.55 -17.42 -16.53
C LYS A 65 -17.76 -18.25 -15.26
N THR A 66 -17.40 -17.71 -14.09
CA THR A 66 -17.57 -18.38 -12.79
C THR A 66 -19.04 -18.62 -12.47
N THR A 67 -19.91 -17.61 -12.68
CA THR A 67 -21.35 -17.72 -12.45
C THR A 67 -21.98 -18.77 -13.37
N ARG A 68 -21.64 -18.74 -14.66
CA ARG A 68 -22.10 -19.70 -15.66
C ARG A 68 -21.71 -21.13 -15.29
N MET A 69 -20.44 -21.34 -14.94
CA MET A 69 -19.95 -22.67 -14.57
C MET A 69 -20.67 -23.22 -13.34
N LEU A 70 -20.89 -22.37 -12.32
CA LEU A 70 -21.64 -22.74 -11.13
C LEU A 70 -23.07 -23.17 -11.47
N LEU A 71 -23.80 -22.37 -12.26
CA LEU A 71 -25.17 -22.67 -12.66
C LEU A 71 -25.28 -23.97 -13.47
N ILE A 72 -24.36 -24.20 -14.42
CA ILE A 72 -24.29 -25.45 -15.19
C ILE A 72 -24.02 -26.64 -14.27
N HIS A 73 -23.11 -26.50 -13.31
CA HIS A 73 -22.80 -27.57 -12.35
C HIS A 73 -23.98 -27.91 -11.44
N LEU A 74 -24.80 -26.92 -11.07
CA LEU A 74 -26.02 -27.13 -10.29
C LEU A 74 -27.06 -27.94 -11.08
N VAL A 75 -27.27 -27.61 -12.37
CA VAL A 75 -28.19 -28.34 -13.25
C VAL A 75 -27.72 -29.76 -13.51
N LYS A 76 -26.43 -29.97 -13.81
CA LYS A 76 -25.87 -31.31 -14.08
C LYS A 76 -26.01 -32.24 -12.88
N ARG A 77 -25.96 -31.70 -11.66
CA ARG A 77 -26.02 -32.47 -10.43
C ARG A 77 -27.44 -32.89 -10.04
N ASP A 78 -28.44 -32.04 -10.30
CA ASP A 78 -29.84 -32.31 -10.02
C ASP A 78 -30.71 -31.97 -11.23
N PRO A 79 -30.72 -32.84 -12.27
CA PRO A 79 -31.47 -32.57 -13.50
C PRO A 79 -32.97 -32.41 -13.28
N ASN A 80 -33.52 -33.06 -12.24
CA ASN A 80 -34.94 -33.06 -11.93
C ASN A 80 -35.38 -31.85 -11.07
N ASN A 81 -34.47 -30.91 -10.79
CA ASN A 81 -34.81 -29.72 -10.02
C ASN A 81 -35.84 -28.84 -10.76
N PRO A 82 -36.94 -28.40 -10.11
CA PRO A 82 -37.93 -27.54 -10.75
C PRO A 82 -37.38 -26.18 -11.20
N MET A 83 -36.22 -25.76 -10.69
CA MET A 83 -35.54 -24.52 -11.11
C MET A 83 -34.65 -24.72 -12.34
N THR A 84 -34.41 -25.95 -12.81
CA THR A 84 -33.50 -26.24 -13.93
C THR A 84 -33.83 -25.47 -15.21
N PRO A 85 -35.10 -25.41 -15.69
CA PRO A 85 -35.44 -24.64 -16.90
C PRO A 85 -35.12 -23.15 -16.74
N ARG A 86 -35.35 -22.60 -15.53
CA ARG A 86 -35.08 -21.20 -15.21
C ARG A 86 -33.59 -20.90 -15.19
N ILE A 87 -32.78 -21.84 -14.69
CA ILE A 87 -31.31 -21.73 -14.70
C ILE A 87 -30.77 -21.76 -16.13
N GLN A 88 -31.25 -22.71 -16.96
CA GLN A 88 -30.83 -22.83 -18.36
C GLN A 88 -31.16 -21.55 -19.16
N GLN A 89 -32.38 -21.04 -19.02
CA GLN A 89 -32.80 -19.79 -19.67
C GLN A 89 -31.95 -18.59 -19.22
N HIS A 90 -31.59 -18.52 -17.94
CA HIS A 90 -30.73 -17.44 -17.43
C HIS A 90 -29.30 -17.53 -17.98
N VAL A 91 -28.72 -18.73 -18.04
CA VAL A 91 -27.39 -18.95 -18.63
C VAL A 91 -27.36 -18.55 -20.11
N GLU A 92 -28.36 -18.97 -20.88
CA GLU A 92 -28.45 -18.63 -22.31
C GLU A 92 -28.59 -17.11 -22.51
N ARG A 93 -29.46 -16.46 -21.73
CA ARG A 93 -29.61 -15.00 -21.75
C ARG A 93 -28.31 -14.29 -21.43
N MET A 94 -27.62 -14.73 -20.37
CA MET A 94 -26.35 -14.13 -19.94
C MET A 94 -25.27 -14.27 -21.02
N MET A 95 -25.16 -15.44 -21.66
CA MET A 95 -24.24 -15.66 -22.78
C MET A 95 -24.55 -14.74 -23.97
N ARG A 96 -25.83 -14.60 -24.33
CA ARG A 96 -26.25 -13.73 -25.43
C ARG A 96 -25.96 -12.25 -25.14
N THR A 97 -26.31 -11.77 -23.95
CA THR A 97 -26.04 -10.37 -23.56
C THR A 97 -24.55 -10.06 -23.53
N MET A 98 -23.72 -11.01 -23.08
CA MET A 98 -22.26 -10.85 -23.12
C MET A 98 -21.71 -10.84 -24.54
N ALA A 99 -22.21 -11.70 -25.42
CA ALA A 99 -21.83 -11.70 -26.83
C ALA A 99 -22.16 -10.35 -27.49
N GLU A 100 -23.41 -9.86 -27.33
CA GLU A 100 -23.84 -8.57 -27.86
C GLU A 100 -23.00 -7.40 -27.31
N PHE A 101 -22.73 -7.38 -26.00
CA PHE A 101 -21.97 -6.30 -25.35
C PHE A 101 -20.51 -6.21 -25.82
N PHE A 102 -19.87 -7.35 -26.11
CA PHE A 102 -18.49 -7.36 -26.59
C PHE A 102 -18.37 -7.25 -28.12
N ASP A 103 -19.40 -7.63 -28.89
CA ASP A 103 -19.41 -7.55 -30.36
C ASP A 103 -19.67 -6.12 -30.88
N ASP A 104 -20.51 -5.33 -30.18
CA ASP A 104 -20.82 -3.93 -30.58
C ASP A 104 -19.62 -2.97 -30.43
N SER A 105 -18.58 -3.38 -29.70
CA SER A 105 -17.34 -2.61 -29.59
C SER A 105 -16.44 -2.70 -30.85
N GLY A 106 -16.84 -3.49 -31.87
CA GLY A 106 -16.14 -3.65 -33.14
C GLY A 106 -16.86 -3.12 -34.39
N ARG A 107 -18.10 -2.61 -34.29
CA ARG A 107 -18.85 -2.09 -35.46
C ARG A 107 -18.63 -0.59 -35.65
N LYS A 108 -17.87 -0.27 -36.70
CA LYS A 108 -17.67 1.08 -37.25
C LYS A 108 -19.04 1.78 -37.39
N ARG A 109 -19.18 2.96 -36.78
CA ARG A 109 -20.29 3.88 -37.10
C ARG A 109 -20.24 4.21 -38.59
N PRO A 110 -21.36 4.17 -39.34
CA PRO A 110 -21.39 4.70 -40.69
C PRO A 110 -21.22 6.23 -40.61
N PHE A 111 -20.33 6.72 -41.47
CA PHE A 111 -20.03 8.12 -41.69
C PHE A 111 -21.30 8.83 -42.19
N GLU A 112 -21.84 9.77 -41.42
CA GLU A 112 -22.89 10.68 -41.89
C GLU A 112 -22.27 11.67 -42.90
N PRO A 113 -22.85 11.86 -44.10
CA PRO A 113 -22.35 12.84 -45.05
C PRO A 113 -22.69 14.24 -44.56
N ALA A 114 -21.67 15.11 -44.51
CA ALA A 114 -21.83 16.53 -44.24
C ALA A 114 -22.75 17.18 -45.29
N PRO A 115 -23.66 18.10 -44.92
CA PRO A 115 -24.38 18.90 -45.89
C PRO A 115 -23.45 19.94 -46.51
N GLN A 116 -23.29 19.81 -47.82
CA GLN A 116 -22.87 20.84 -48.76
C GLN A 116 -23.86 22.02 -48.68
N ASP A 117 -23.39 23.23 -48.34
CA ASP A 117 -23.83 24.50 -48.93
C ASP A 117 -23.30 25.69 -48.13
N ALA A 118 -22.48 26.53 -48.79
CA ALA A 118 -22.69 27.98 -48.91
C ALA A 118 -21.43 28.64 -49.49
N TYR A 119 -21.54 29.00 -50.77
CA TYR A 119 -20.64 29.92 -51.45
C TYR A 119 -20.75 31.35 -50.87
N ASP A 120 -19.62 32.05 -50.93
CA ASP A 120 -19.42 33.49 -51.11
C ASP A 120 -19.93 34.50 -50.06
N ALA A 121 -18.97 35.25 -49.48
CA ALA A 121 -18.93 36.71 -49.63
C ALA A 121 -17.57 37.29 -49.20
N LYS A 122 -16.94 37.98 -50.15
CA LYS A 122 -15.86 38.95 -49.95
C LYS A 122 -16.12 39.85 -48.73
N ARG A 123 -15.33 39.70 -47.67
CA ARG A 123 -14.97 40.79 -46.77
C ARG A 123 -13.49 40.74 -46.46
N GLN A 124 -12.77 41.63 -47.11
CA GLN A 124 -11.39 42.02 -46.86
C GLN A 124 -11.31 42.60 -45.44
N ARG A 125 -10.90 41.77 -44.47
CA ARG A 125 -10.42 42.23 -43.16
C ARG A 125 -8.91 42.01 -43.15
N LEU A 126 -8.16 43.09 -42.96
CA LEU A 126 -6.75 43.02 -42.57
C LEU A 126 -6.71 42.36 -41.19
N SER A 127 -6.46 41.06 -41.15
CA SER A 127 -6.25 40.30 -39.92
C SER A 127 -4.76 40.31 -39.53
N PRO A 128 -4.43 40.37 -38.24
CA PRO A 128 -3.05 40.22 -37.77
C PRO A 128 -2.50 38.87 -38.22
N ALA A 129 -1.21 38.83 -38.57
CA ALA A 129 -0.51 37.69 -39.16
C ALA A 129 -0.96 36.35 -38.56
N GLN A 130 -1.79 35.60 -39.29
CA GLN A 130 -2.15 34.25 -38.93
C GLN A 130 -1.00 33.34 -39.37
N ILE A 131 -0.29 32.73 -38.42
CA ILE A 131 0.60 31.61 -38.73
C ILE A 131 -0.26 30.51 -39.34
N GLN A 132 -0.01 30.19 -40.61
CA GLN A 132 -0.53 28.98 -41.24
C GLN A 132 0.41 27.84 -40.87
N ILE A 133 -0.13 26.78 -40.28
CA ILE A 133 0.64 25.57 -39.95
C ILE A 133 0.54 24.65 -41.16
N PRO A 134 1.63 24.43 -41.92
CA PRO A 134 1.58 23.53 -43.06
C PRO A 134 1.32 22.08 -42.59
N PRO A 135 0.50 21.30 -43.30
CA PRO A 135 0.32 19.88 -42.98
C PRO A 135 1.63 19.13 -43.23
N LEU A 136 1.86 18.05 -42.47
CA LEU A 136 2.94 17.12 -42.78
C LEU A 136 2.62 16.42 -44.11
N GLY A 137 3.59 16.36 -45.03
CA GLY A 137 3.45 15.62 -46.29
C GLY A 137 3.40 14.11 -46.07
N PRO A 138 3.24 13.28 -47.11
CA PRO A 138 3.33 11.83 -46.97
C PRO A 138 4.79 11.38 -46.74
N GLY A 139 5.02 10.41 -45.84
CA GLY A 139 6.30 9.72 -45.68
C GLY A 139 6.89 9.75 -44.27
N PRO A 140 8.10 9.20 -44.07
CA PRO A 140 8.79 9.29 -42.80
C PRO A 140 9.23 10.74 -42.54
N HIS A 141 8.93 11.25 -41.35
CA HIS A 141 9.28 12.61 -40.93
C HIS A 141 10.37 12.58 -39.87
N SER A 142 11.36 13.45 -40.02
CA SER A 142 12.33 13.73 -38.97
C SER A 142 11.70 14.60 -37.87
N LEU A 143 12.31 14.63 -36.69
CA LEU A 143 11.90 15.56 -35.63
C LEU A 143 11.97 17.02 -36.09
N ALA A 144 12.94 17.36 -36.95
CA ALA A 144 13.05 18.69 -37.52
C ALA A 144 11.84 19.05 -38.39
N ASP A 145 11.28 18.11 -39.15
CA ASP A 145 10.08 18.33 -39.96
C ASP A 145 8.85 18.64 -39.10
N VAL A 146 8.73 17.97 -37.94
CA VAL A 146 7.62 18.18 -37.01
C VAL A 146 7.65 19.59 -36.40
N PHE A 147 8.83 20.07 -36.02
CA PHE A 147 9.01 21.35 -35.34
C PHE A 147 9.20 22.54 -36.29
N THR A 148 9.41 22.30 -37.58
CA THR A 148 9.55 23.38 -38.58
C THR A 148 8.17 23.87 -39.02
N LEU A 149 7.80 25.06 -38.53
CA LEU A 149 6.56 25.77 -38.89
C LEU A 149 6.78 26.88 -39.93
N ILE A 150 8.01 27.04 -40.41
CA ILE A 150 8.43 28.09 -41.33
C ILE A 150 8.69 27.52 -42.72
N ASP A 151 8.29 28.23 -43.77
CA ASP A 151 8.52 27.84 -45.17
C ASP A 151 9.93 28.17 -45.67
N ASN A 152 10.84 28.60 -44.78
CA ASN A 152 12.20 28.98 -45.14
C ASN A 152 13.13 27.76 -45.12
N THR A 153 13.39 27.23 -46.31
CA THR A 153 14.29 26.09 -46.55
C THR A 153 15.74 26.34 -46.12
N ALA A 154 16.22 27.59 -46.11
CA ALA A 154 17.59 27.91 -45.67
C ALA A 154 17.76 27.77 -44.16
N LEU A 155 16.73 28.15 -43.38
CA LEU A 155 16.75 28.01 -41.92
C LEU A 155 16.54 26.57 -41.45
N LYS A 156 15.84 25.76 -42.25
CA LYS A 156 15.63 24.33 -41.97
C LYS A 156 16.94 23.53 -41.95
N ASN A 157 17.91 23.93 -42.78
CA ASN A 157 19.19 23.24 -42.93
C ASN A 157 20.34 23.91 -42.14
N PHE A 158 20.03 24.94 -41.36
CA PHE A 158 21.05 25.66 -40.59
C PHE A 158 21.32 24.96 -39.25
N ASP A 159 22.60 24.63 -39.01
CA ASP A 159 23.03 24.01 -37.77
C ASP A 159 23.27 25.06 -36.67
N ILE A 160 22.35 25.12 -35.71
CA ILE A 160 22.39 26.05 -34.58
C ILE A 160 23.60 25.80 -33.66
N SER A 161 24.19 24.60 -33.68
CA SER A 161 25.36 24.29 -32.84
C SER A 161 26.60 25.12 -33.20
N GLN A 162 26.64 25.68 -34.41
CA GLN A 162 27.71 26.56 -34.87
C GLN A 162 27.61 28.00 -34.31
N VAL A 163 26.49 28.33 -33.64
CA VAL A 163 26.26 29.65 -33.04
C VAL A 163 26.66 29.62 -31.56
N PRO A 164 27.46 30.58 -31.07
CA PRO A 164 27.83 30.64 -29.65
C PRO A 164 26.60 30.68 -28.72
N ALA A 165 26.58 29.79 -27.72
CA ALA A 165 25.46 29.66 -26.78
C ALA A 165 25.01 30.99 -26.12
N PRO A 166 25.90 31.92 -25.74
CA PRO A 166 25.49 33.22 -25.18
C PRO A 166 24.69 34.07 -26.19
N LEU A 167 25.00 33.97 -27.48
CA LEU A 167 24.30 34.67 -28.53
C LEU A 167 22.91 34.08 -28.77
N VAL A 168 22.80 32.74 -28.78
CA VAL A 168 21.52 32.02 -28.88
C VAL A 168 20.60 32.38 -27.72
N ALA A 169 21.09 32.35 -26.48
CA ALA A 169 20.31 32.69 -25.30
C ALA A 169 19.78 34.13 -25.36
N ARG A 170 20.62 35.09 -25.77
CA ARG A 170 20.21 36.49 -25.92
C ARG A 170 19.13 36.66 -27.00
N ILE A 171 19.29 35.98 -28.15
CA ILE A 171 18.30 36.01 -29.24
C ILE A 171 16.98 35.38 -28.78
N ALA A 172 17.02 34.24 -28.08
CA ALA A 172 15.83 33.55 -27.59
C ALA A 172 15.04 34.41 -26.60
N VAL A 173 15.71 35.00 -25.61
CA VAL A 173 15.06 35.89 -24.61
C VAL A 173 14.49 37.15 -25.27
N THR A 174 15.23 37.75 -26.20
CA THR A 174 14.76 38.96 -26.92
C THR A 174 13.57 38.65 -27.82
N THR A 175 13.55 37.47 -28.45
CA THR A 175 12.44 37.04 -29.31
C THR A 175 11.21 36.70 -28.47
N LEU A 176 11.37 35.93 -27.39
CA LEU A 176 10.27 35.52 -26.51
C LEU A 176 9.61 36.73 -25.83
N SER A 177 10.38 37.75 -25.43
CA SER A 177 9.83 38.97 -24.81
C SER A 177 9.03 39.85 -25.77
N ARG A 178 9.24 39.70 -27.09
CA ARG A 178 8.55 40.49 -28.13
C ARG A 178 7.46 39.72 -28.87
N LEU A 179 7.39 38.41 -28.67
CA LEU A 179 6.45 37.54 -29.37
C LEU A 179 5.04 37.70 -28.80
N ASP A 180 4.04 37.78 -29.68
CA ASP A 180 2.63 37.76 -29.28
C ASP A 180 2.28 36.39 -28.66
N PRO A 181 1.76 36.34 -27.41
CA PRO A 181 1.34 35.09 -26.76
C PRO A 181 0.36 34.25 -27.58
N GLN A 182 -0.52 34.88 -28.35
CA GLN A 182 -1.51 34.18 -29.19
C GLN A 182 -0.85 33.44 -30.36
N VAL A 183 0.22 34.03 -30.90
CA VAL A 183 1.02 33.43 -31.98
C VAL A 183 1.78 32.22 -31.47
N LEU A 184 2.36 32.32 -30.26
CA LEU A 184 3.03 31.20 -29.60
C LEU A 184 2.08 30.04 -29.30
N SER A 185 0.89 30.32 -28.74
CA SER A 185 -0.11 29.28 -28.44
C SER A 185 -0.49 28.50 -29.71
N LYS A 186 -0.79 29.20 -30.81
CA LYS A 186 -1.14 28.57 -32.08
C LYS A 186 -0.01 27.70 -32.63
N ALA A 187 1.24 28.17 -32.55
CA ALA A 187 2.40 27.39 -32.98
C ALA A 187 2.55 26.09 -32.17
N VAL A 188 2.38 26.17 -30.84
CA VAL A 188 2.42 25.00 -29.94
C VAL A 188 1.28 24.03 -30.26
N ASP A 189 0.07 24.53 -30.46
CA ASP A 189 -1.10 23.70 -30.80
C ASP A 189 -0.92 23.01 -32.17
N GLY A 190 -0.28 23.69 -33.13
CA GLY A 190 0.08 23.11 -34.43
C GLY A 190 1.07 21.94 -34.32
N ILE A 191 2.11 22.07 -33.49
CA ILE A 191 3.06 20.98 -33.24
C ILE A 191 2.38 19.82 -32.53
N ARG A 192 1.50 20.09 -31.56
CA ARG A 192 0.74 19.04 -30.87
C ARG A 192 -0.14 18.25 -31.85
N GLY A 193 -0.86 18.95 -32.74
CA GLY A 193 -1.66 18.30 -33.78
C GLY A 193 -0.83 17.45 -34.74
N ARG A 194 0.39 17.87 -35.08
CA ARG A 194 1.32 17.07 -35.90
C ARG A 194 1.78 15.79 -35.20
N LEU A 195 2.10 15.88 -33.90
CA LEU A 195 2.48 14.72 -33.10
C LEU A 195 1.33 13.73 -32.94
N ASP A 196 0.11 14.24 -32.70
CA ASP A 196 -1.10 13.40 -32.62
C ASP A 196 -1.38 12.70 -33.95
N ALA A 197 -1.18 13.39 -35.09
CA ALA A 197 -1.34 12.78 -36.41
C ALA A 197 -0.33 11.64 -36.66
N LEU A 198 0.92 11.81 -36.22
CA LEU A 198 1.94 10.77 -36.33
C LEU A 198 1.69 9.58 -35.39
N ALA A 199 1.24 9.83 -34.17
CA ALA A 199 0.92 8.79 -33.20
C ALA A 199 -0.27 7.91 -33.63
N ASN A 200 -1.21 8.51 -34.37
CA ASN A 200 -2.38 7.81 -34.91
C ASN A 200 -2.19 7.33 -36.36
N ALA A 201 -1.00 7.50 -36.95
CA ALA A 201 -0.73 7.00 -38.28
C ALA A 201 -0.71 5.46 -38.26
N PRO A 202 -1.35 4.79 -39.25
CA PRO A 202 -1.29 3.34 -39.36
C PRO A 202 0.17 2.87 -39.49
N ALA A 203 0.50 1.75 -38.85
CA ALA A 203 1.83 1.17 -38.95
C ALA A 203 2.20 0.98 -40.44
N PRO A 204 3.42 1.38 -40.86
CA PRO A 204 3.83 1.20 -42.24
C PRO A 204 3.74 -0.28 -42.61
N GLU A 205 3.14 -0.59 -43.77
CA GLU A 205 3.13 -1.95 -44.31
C GLU A 205 4.58 -2.42 -44.44
N LEU A 206 4.96 -3.45 -43.68
CA LEU A 206 6.25 -4.10 -43.86
C LEU A 206 6.31 -4.62 -45.29
N ASN A 207 7.18 -4.04 -46.12
CA ASN A 207 7.48 -4.58 -47.43
C ASN A 207 8.30 -5.87 -47.21
N PRO A 208 7.76 -7.06 -47.52
CA PRO A 208 8.46 -8.32 -47.31
C PRO A 208 9.75 -8.43 -48.14
N ASN A 209 9.93 -7.58 -49.15
CA ASN A 209 11.12 -7.57 -50.01
C ASN A 209 12.32 -6.78 -49.43
N THR A 210 12.17 -6.11 -48.29
CA THR A 210 13.25 -5.32 -47.66
C THR A 210 13.52 -5.69 -46.20
N ALA A 211 12.81 -6.69 -45.67
CA ALA A 211 13.14 -7.25 -44.36
C ALA A 211 14.37 -8.17 -44.52
N PRO A 212 15.45 -8.00 -43.72
CA PRO A 212 16.59 -8.91 -43.76
C PRO A 212 16.14 -10.26 -43.20
N LEU A 213 15.77 -11.18 -44.10
CA LEU A 213 15.45 -12.57 -43.79
C LEU A 213 16.75 -13.31 -43.49
N GLY A 214 17.06 -13.44 -42.20
CA GLY A 214 18.05 -14.38 -41.69
C GLY A 214 17.32 -15.52 -40.99
N VAL A 215 16.68 -16.39 -41.74
CA VAL A 215 16.23 -17.71 -41.25
C VAL A 215 16.14 -18.64 -42.45
N GLU A 216 16.98 -19.67 -42.39
CA GLU A 216 16.98 -20.80 -43.30
C GLU A 216 15.60 -21.49 -43.24
N GLU A 217 15.05 -21.77 -44.42
CA GLU A 217 13.86 -22.58 -44.59
C GLU A 217 14.18 -24.02 -44.21
N ASP A 218 13.74 -24.45 -43.03
CA ASP A 218 13.45 -25.85 -42.80
C ASP A 218 11.94 -25.99 -42.53
N ASP A 219 11.29 -26.68 -43.46
CA ASP A 219 9.94 -27.20 -43.39
C ASP A 219 9.81 -28.12 -42.17
N ASP A 220 9.08 -27.69 -41.13
CA ASP A 220 8.48 -28.60 -40.17
C ASP A 220 7.06 -28.11 -39.80
N ASP A 221 6.12 -29.04 -39.91
CA ASP A 221 4.69 -28.90 -39.74
C ASP A 221 4.27 -28.10 -38.49
N TYR A 222 3.53 -27.02 -38.71
CA TYR A 222 2.91 -26.24 -37.63
C TYR A 222 1.73 -27.02 -37.03
N GLU A 223 1.99 -27.82 -36.00
CA GLU A 223 0.97 -28.29 -35.07
C GLU A 223 0.70 -27.21 -33.99
N PRO A 224 -0.56 -26.78 -33.78
CA PRO A 224 -0.88 -25.80 -32.75
C PRO A 224 -0.81 -26.44 -31.36
N ASP A 225 0.37 -26.44 -30.75
CA ASP A 225 0.55 -26.84 -29.36
C ASP A 225 -0.13 -25.84 -28.41
N PHE A 226 -1.18 -26.30 -27.73
CA PHE A 226 -1.79 -25.62 -26.59
C PHE A 226 -0.91 -25.76 -25.34
N TYR A 227 0.19 -25.00 -25.26
CA TYR A 227 0.87 -24.84 -23.98
C TYR A 227 0.03 -24.00 -23.02
N GLN A 228 -0.12 -24.48 -21.78
CA GLN A 228 -0.63 -23.66 -20.67
C GLN A 228 0.30 -22.46 -20.51
N ALA A 229 -0.28 -21.25 -20.43
CA ALA A 229 0.48 -20.02 -20.23
C ALA A 229 1.44 -20.18 -19.04
N GLU A 230 2.74 -20.08 -19.31
CA GLU A 230 3.78 -20.20 -18.29
C GLU A 230 3.56 -19.17 -17.19
N ASP A 231 3.74 -19.60 -15.93
CA ASP A 231 3.57 -18.75 -14.76
C ASP A 231 4.67 -17.68 -14.71
N THR A 232 4.34 -16.52 -14.19
CA THR A 232 5.23 -15.36 -14.02
C THR A 232 6.57 -15.70 -13.37
N GLU A 233 6.62 -16.69 -12.47
CA GLU A 233 7.86 -17.14 -11.82
C GLU A 233 8.75 -18.00 -12.74
N GLN A 234 8.19 -18.76 -13.68
CA GLN A 234 8.98 -19.51 -14.67
C GLN A 234 9.61 -18.58 -15.71
N ILE A 235 8.91 -17.52 -16.10
CA ILE A 235 9.43 -16.50 -17.02
C ILE A 235 10.60 -15.74 -16.37
N LEU A 236 10.49 -15.42 -15.08
CA LEU A 236 11.56 -14.76 -14.31
C LEU A 236 12.80 -15.66 -14.15
N ASN A 237 12.62 -16.95 -13.84
CA ASN A 237 13.74 -17.88 -13.74
C ASN A 237 14.45 -18.11 -15.08
N LYS A 238 13.72 -18.08 -16.20
CA LYS A 238 14.33 -18.17 -17.54
C LYS A 238 15.12 -16.91 -17.92
N LEU A 239 14.64 -15.73 -17.52
CA LEU A 239 15.36 -14.46 -17.73
C LEU A 239 16.64 -14.36 -16.88
N ASP A 240 16.64 -14.91 -15.66
CA ASP A 240 17.80 -14.86 -14.77
C ASP A 240 18.87 -15.92 -15.15
N SER A 241 18.46 -16.96 -15.89
CA SER A 241 19.34 -18.06 -16.31
C SER A 241 19.93 -17.90 -17.71
N SER A 242 19.60 -16.82 -18.44
CA SER A 242 20.17 -16.60 -19.78
C SER A 242 21.62 -16.10 -19.67
N PRO A 243 22.62 -16.82 -20.19
CA PRO A 243 23.98 -16.28 -20.26
C PRO A 243 23.97 -15.06 -21.18
N MET A 244 24.56 -13.95 -20.71
CA MET A 244 24.77 -12.74 -21.51
C MET A 244 25.44 -13.13 -22.82
N HIS A 245 24.67 -13.20 -23.90
CA HIS A 245 25.23 -13.29 -25.24
C HIS A 245 25.78 -11.91 -25.59
N ASP A 246 27.08 -11.88 -25.92
CA ASP A 246 27.70 -10.76 -26.59
C ASP A 246 26.84 -10.37 -27.79
N ALA A 247 26.26 -9.17 -27.74
CA ALA A 247 25.48 -8.64 -28.83
C ALA A 247 26.35 -8.53 -30.09
N PRO A 248 25.85 -8.89 -31.28
CA PRO A 248 26.61 -8.74 -32.51
C PRO A 248 26.93 -7.25 -32.71
N VAL A 249 28.23 -6.97 -32.87
CA VAL A 249 28.77 -5.64 -33.17
C VAL A 249 28.14 -5.17 -34.48
N LEU A 250 27.22 -4.21 -34.38
CA LEU A 250 26.69 -3.50 -35.53
C LEU A 250 27.72 -2.44 -35.97
N ASP A 251 27.97 -2.43 -37.27
CA ASP A 251 28.96 -1.62 -37.98
C ASP A 251 28.89 -0.12 -37.64
N ASP A 252 30.06 0.49 -37.47
CA ASP A 252 30.36 1.72 -36.70
C ASP A 252 30.02 3.04 -37.45
N GLY A 253 29.00 3.02 -38.32
CA GLY A 253 28.73 4.12 -39.27
C GLY A 253 27.67 5.14 -38.83
N LEU A 254 26.74 4.79 -37.94
CA LEU A 254 25.58 5.62 -37.57
C LEU A 254 25.20 5.53 -36.08
N ALA A 255 26.15 5.19 -35.21
CA ALA A 255 25.91 5.14 -33.78
C ALA A 255 25.65 6.56 -33.22
N LEU A 256 24.38 6.88 -32.97
CA LEU A 256 24.03 7.82 -31.91
C LEU A 256 24.76 7.34 -30.66
N LYS A 257 25.86 8.00 -30.27
CA LYS A 257 26.58 7.69 -29.04
C LYS A 257 25.55 7.59 -27.91
N SER A 258 25.42 6.40 -27.31
CA SER A 258 24.50 6.20 -26.19
C SER A 258 24.69 7.32 -25.18
N PHE A 259 23.73 8.24 -25.15
CA PHE A 259 23.73 9.35 -24.23
C PHE A 259 23.31 8.78 -22.87
N HIS A 260 24.28 8.52 -22.01
CA HIS A 260 24.02 8.21 -20.62
C HIS A 260 24.00 9.51 -19.83
N LEU A 261 22.89 9.78 -19.14
CA LEU A 261 22.91 10.78 -18.09
C LEU A 261 23.98 10.40 -17.08
N HIS A 262 24.86 11.34 -16.74
CA HIS A 262 25.83 11.14 -15.67
C HIS A 262 25.07 10.72 -14.41
N GLN A 263 25.54 9.65 -13.77
CA GLN A 263 24.97 9.22 -12.50
C GLN A 263 24.98 10.42 -11.54
N PRO A 264 23.86 10.72 -10.86
CA PRO A 264 23.80 11.79 -9.89
C PRO A 264 24.91 11.62 -8.87
N SER A 265 25.54 12.73 -8.46
CA SER A 265 26.51 12.71 -7.38
C SER A 265 25.86 12.09 -6.14
N ALA A 266 26.47 11.03 -5.59
CA ALA A 266 25.96 10.40 -4.38
C ALA A 266 25.96 11.42 -3.24
N LEU A 267 24.86 11.47 -2.46
CA LEU A 267 24.81 12.33 -1.28
C LEU A 267 25.79 11.80 -0.24
N THR A 268 26.50 12.72 0.44
CA THR A 268 27.26 12.36 1.64
C THR A 268 26.29 11.92 2.74
N PRO A 269 26.69 11.00 3.63
CA PRO A 269 25.80 10.52 4.71
C PRO A 269 25.29 11.66 5.60
N GLU A 270 26.12 12.68 5.86
CA GLU A 270 25.75 13.85 6.65
C GLU A 270 24.70 14.74 5.96
N THR A 271 24.83 14.95 4.65
CA THR A 271 23.85 15.73 3.88
C THR A 271 22.54 14.98 3.75
N ALA A 272 22.58 13.66 3.56
CA ALA A 272 21.41 12.80 3.55
C ALA A 272 20.69 12.81 4.92
N LEU A 273 21.42 12.71 6.03
CA LEU A 273 20.86 12.79 7.38
C LEU A 273 20.22 14.15 7.66
N THR A 274 20.90 15.25 7.29
CA THR A 274 20.39 16.61 7.48
C THR A 274 19.12 16.84 6.68
N ALA A 275 19.10 16.43 5.40
CA ALA A 275 17.92 16.51 4.55
C ALA A 275 16.77 15.62 5.06
N GLY A 276 17.09 14.43 5.56
CA GLY A 276 16.14 13.51 6.18
C GLY A 276 15.49 14.10 7.41
N ASN A 277 16.28 14.62 8.36
CA ASN A 277 15.80 15.28 9.57
C ASN A 277 14.93 16.51 9.24
N GLY A 278 15.35 17.32 8.27
CA GLY A 278 14.55 18.45 7.78
C GLY A 278 13.21 18.02 7.18
N THR A 279 13.19 16.88 6.47
CA THR A 279 11.96 16.31 5.90
C THR A 279 11.02 15.82 6.99
N VAL A 280 11.53 15.07 7.97
CA VAL A 280 10.74 14.59 9.12
C VAL A 280 10.13 15.77 9.89
N THR A 281 10.92 16.83 10.12
CA THR A 281 10.45 18.03 10.81
C THR A 281 9.28 18.69 10.08
N ARG A 282 9.38 18.88 8.76
CA ARG A 282 8.29 19.42 7.94
C ARG A 282 7.05 18.52 7.94
N VAL A 283 7.22 17.21 7.92
CA VAL A 283 6.09 16.26 8.01
C VAL A 283 5.36 16.44 9.34
N ILE A 284 6.06 16.58 10.46
CA ILE A 284 5.43 16.82 11.78
C ILE A 284 4.69 18.16 11.79
N GLU A 285 5.32 19.22 11.28
CA GLU A 285 4.70 20.55 11.23
C GLU A 285 3.41 20.53 10.40
N MET A 286 3.45 19.88 9.23
CA MET A 286 2.28 19.62 8.42
C MET A 286 1.24 18.77 9.16
N MET A 287 1.64 17.78 9.96
CA MET A 287 0.70 16.98 10.74
C MET A 287 0.02 17.79 11.84
N LYS A 288 0.70 18.78 12.42
CA LYS A 288 0.12 19.71 13.41
C LYS A 288 -0.93 20.64 12.78
N SER A 289 -0.84 20.91 11.48
CA SER A 289 -1.84 21.71 10.76
C SER A 289 -3.01 20.89 10.19
N LEU A 290 -2.94 19.56 10.22
CA LEU A 290 -4.04 18.68 9.81
C LEU A 290 -5.11 18.59 10.91
N GLU A 291 -6.34 18.97 10.56
CA GLU A 291 -7.49 18.81 11.46
C GLU A 291 -7.87 17.34 11.66
N ASP A 292 -8.35 17.01 12.86
CA ASP A 292 -8.85 15.67 13.15
C ASP A 292 -10.15 15.40 12.39
N PRO A 293 -10.23 14.34 11.57
CA PRO A 293 -11.43 14.06 10.81
C PRO A 293 -12.58 13.70 11.74
N ALA A 294 -13.74 14.36 11.56
CA ALA A 294 -14.95 14.17 12.38
C ALA A 294 -15.50 12.73 12.39
N LYS A 295 -15.06 11.86 11.47
CA LYS A 295 -15.40 10.44 11.41
C LYS A 295 -14.14 9.60 11.25
N LYS A 296 -13.92 8.67 12.20
CA LYS A 296 -12.91 7.61 12.06
C LYS A 296 -13.26 6.77 10.83
N SER A 297 -12.39 6.78 9.81
CA SER A 297 -12.55 5.91 8.64
C SER A 297 -12.53 4.45 9.11
N LYS A 298 -13.50 3.63 8.73
CA LYS A 298 -13.50 2.21 9.06
C LYS A 298 -12.21 1.55 8.56
N ALA A 299 -11.43 0.97 9.46
CA ALA A 299 -10.33 0.10 9.11
C ALA A 299 -10.87 -1.12 8.35
N GLY A 300 -10.26 -1.46 7.23
CA GLY A 300 -10.63 -2.60 6.40
C GLY A 300 -9.38 -3.21 5.78
N PHE A 301 -9.37 -4.54 5.63
CA PHE A 301 -8.21 -5.31 5.15
C PHE A 301 -7.68 -4.82 3.79
N SER A 302 -8.54 -4.28 2.92
CA SER A 302 -8.18 -3.78 1.59
C SER A 302 -7.67 -2.34 1.56
N ARG A 303 -7.64 -1.64 2.70
CA ARG A 303 -7.22 -0.23 2.73
C ARG A 303 -5.70 -0.15 2.87
N LEU A 304 -5.04 0.34 1.84
CA LEU A 304 -3.62 0.67 1.90
C LEU A 304 -3.37 1.67 3.04
N ALA A 305 -2.45 1.31 3.94
CA ALA A 305 -1.96 2.22 4.96
C ALA A 305 -1.45 3.50 4.27
N ALA A 306 -1.79 4.64 4.86
CA ALA A 306 -1.48 5.97 4.37
C ALA A 306 -2.24 6.52 3.15
N SER A 307 -3.31 5.86 2.70
CA SER A 307 -4.10 6.30 1.54
C SER A 307 -4.91 7.59 1.72
N SER A 308 -5.17 8.05 2.96
CA SER A 308 -5.98 9.26 3.20
C SER A 308 -5.19 10.54 3.41
N GLY A 309 -3.86 10.48 3.54
CA GLY A 309 -3.05 11.66 3.90
C GLY A 309 -3.42 12.30 5.25
N ASN A 310 -4.19 11.62 6.10
CA ASN A 310 -4.60 12.10 7.41
C ASN A 310 -3.48 11.92 8.46
N ARG A 311 -3.66 12.48 9.66
CA ARG A 311 -2.67 12.37 10.75
C ARG A 311 -2.26 10.91 11.05
N ASP A 312 -3.21 9.99 11.10
CA ASP A 312 -2.94 8.56 11.33
C ASP A 312 -2.11 7.91 10.20
N SER A 313 -2.33 8.35 8.96
CA SER A 313 -1.58 7.91 7.78
C SER A 313 -0.11 8.27 7.89
N TRP A 314 0.18 9.52 8.26
CA TRP A 314 1.53 10.02 8.45
C TRP A 314 2.20 9.41 9.67
N MET A 315 1.48 9.19 10.78
CA MET A 315 2.00 8.44 11.93
C MET A 315 2.40 7.02 11.54
N THR A 316 1.61 6.35 10.70
CA THR A 316 1.93 5.00 10.19
C THR A 316 3.18 5.03 9.31
N ILE A 317 3.33 6.03 8.45
CA ILE A 317 4.54 6.21 7.62
C ILE A 317 5.76 6.42 8.52
N LEU A 318 5.68 7.32 9.50
CA LEU A 318 6.78 7.60 10.43
C LEU A 318 7.17 6.35 11.23
N ALA A 319 6.20 5.61 11.77
CA ALA A 319 6.48 4.35 12.47
C ALA A 319 7.20 3.32 11.58
N ARG A 320 6.83 3.25 10.29
CA ARG A 320 7.49 2.36 9.31
C ARG A 320 8.85 2.86 8.86
N LEU A 321 9.04 4.18 8.73
CA LEU A 321 10.36 4.75 8.43
C LEU A 321 11.31 4.54 9.61
N ALA A 322 10.85 4.75 10.85
CA ALA A 322 11.63 4.47 12.05
C ALA A 322 12.13 3.02 12.12
N THR A 323 11.25 2.06 11.78
CA THR A 323 11.53 0.63 11.92
C THR A 323 12.22 0.00 10.70
N ARG A 324 11.81 0.36 9.48
CA ARG A 324 12.17 -0.36 8.25
C ARG A 324 13.28 0.29 7.43
N SER A 325 13.52 1.60 7.58
CA SER A 325 14.47 2.31 6.70
C SER A 325 15.93 1.89 6.91
N VAL A 326 16.28 1.40 8.09
CA VAL A 326 17.66 0.94 8.42
C VAL A 326 17.71 -0.57 8.72
N ALA A 327 16.59 -1.27 8.51
CA ALA A 327 16.45 -2.70 8.76
C ALA A 327 17.41 -3.54 7.90
N GLY A 328 18.57 -3.90 8.46
CA GLY A 328 19.62 -4.65 7.78
C GLY A 328 20.71 -3.80 7.13
N LEU A 329 20.68 -2.47 7.32
CA LEU A 329 21.73 -1.53 6.93
C LEU A 329 22.50 -0.97 8.15
N GLU A 330 22.08 -1.29 9.37
CA GLU A 330 22.88 -1.03 10.58
C GLU A 330 24.04 -2.02 10.59
N GLU A 331 25.13 -1.67 9.89
CA GLU A 331 26.42 -2.28 10.18
C GLU A 331 26.73 -2.02 11.65
N THR A 332 27.06 -3.10 12.36
CA THR A 332 27.58 -3.03 13.72
C THR A 332 28.93 -2.32 13.65
N SER A 333 28.91 -0.99 13.62
CA SER A 333 30.11 -0.19 13.77
C SER A 333 30.70 -0.60 15.12
N ILE A 334 31.83 -1.29 15.09
CA ILE A 334 32.60 -1.62 16.28
C ILE A 334 32.79 -0.30 17.02
N LYS A 335 32.20 -0.19 18.22
CA LYS A 335 32.40 0.98 19.08
C LYS A 335 33.91 1.12 19.31
N GLU A 336 34.52 2.13 18.73
CA GLU A 336 35.78 2.64 19.26
C GLU A 336 35.49 3.16 20.67
N GLU A 337 36.20 2.61 21.66
CA GLU A 337 36.16 3.08 23.05
C GLU A 337 36.59 4.54 23.09
N GLY A 338 35.61 5.46 23.17
CA GLY A 338 35.86 6.90 23.24
C GLY A 338 34.77 7.77 22.61
N SER A 339 33.93 7.24 21.72
CA SER A 339 32.80 7.98 21.15
C SER A 339 31.50 7.70 21.91
N SER A 340 31.10 8.64 22.76
CA SER A 340 29.89 8.54 23.59
C SER A 340 28.58 8.85 22.86
N SER A 341 28.61 9.12 21.55
CA SER A 341 27.40 9.26 20.72
C SER A 341 27.32 8.13 19.70
N ALA A 342 26.32 7.25 19.84
CA ALA A 342 25.91 6.38 18.75
C ALA A 342 25.68 7.24 17.48
N PRO A 343 26.06 6.77 16.28
CA PRO A 343 25.82 7.52 15.05
C PRO A 343 24.33 7.90 14.98
N GLN A 344 24.03 9.19 14.86
CA GLN A 344 22.66 9.69 14.75
C GLN A 344 22.05 9.11 13.48
N SER A 345 21.24 8.06 13.62
CA SER A 345 20.45 7.52 12.51
C SER A 345 19.14 8.28 12.41
N LEU A 346 18.68 8.50 11.16
CA LEU A 346 17.38 9.09 10.89
C LEU A 346 16.26 8.31 11.60
N SER A 347 16.38 6.98 11.67
CA SER A 347 15.44 6.13 12.41
C SER A 347 15.34 6.50 13.89
N ASN A 348 16.46 6.72 14.58
CA ASN A 348 16.44 7.12 15.99
C ASN A 348 15.81 8.50 16.17
N ASN A 349 16.08 9.44 15.26
CA ASN A 349 15.41 10.74 15.27
C ASN A 349 13.88 10.60 15.11
N ILE A 350 13.41 9.76 14.19
CA ILE A 350 11.97 9.52 14.01
C ILE A 350 11.36 8.85 15.26
N ARG A 351 12.08 7.93 15.93
CA ARG A 351 11.63 7.35 17.21
C ARG A 351 11.50 8.39 18.32
N ASP A 352 12.44 9.33 18.40
CA ASP A 352 12.37 10.45 19.35
C ASP A 352 11.17 11.35 19.07
N VAL A 353 10.92 11.66 17.80
CA VAL A 353 9.73 12.39 17.36
C VAL A 353 8.44 11.68 17.75
N LEU A 354 8.34 10.38 17.46
CA LEU A 354 7.16 9.57 17.79
C LEU A 354 6.94 9.55 19.31
N TYR A 355 8.01 9.38 20.09
CA TYR A 355 7.94 9.45 21.54
C TYR A 355 7.41 10.80 22.03
N SER A 356 8.01 11.91 21.58
CA SER A 356 7.59 13.25 21.98
C SER A 356 6.11 13.50 21.65
N TYR A 357 5.68 13.12 20.45
CA TYR A 357 4.29 13.27 20.03
C TYR A 357 3.32 12.44 20.89
N VAL A 358 3.67 11.19 21.21
CA VAL A 358 2.83 10.38 22.11
C VAL A 358 2.78 11.02 23.50
N MET A 359 3.90 11.55 24.02
CA MET A 359 3.95 12.17 25.33
C MET A 359 3.25 13.53 25.41
N GLU A 360 3.07 14.26 24.29
CA GLU A 360 2.29 15.52 24.25
C GLU A 360 0.85 15.31 24.79
N ASP A 361 0.20 14.19 24.43
CA ASP A 361 -1.10 13.77 24.99
C ASP A 361 -1.26 12.25 24.90
N PHE A 362 -0.65 11.53 25.84
CA PHE A 362 -0.60 10.06 25.81
C PHE A 362 -1.99 9.41 25.92
N ARG A 363 -2.99 10.11 26.47
CA ARG A 363 -4.36 9.60 26.56
C ARG A 363 -5.04 9.58 25.19
N LYS A 364 -4.85 10.64 24.40
CA LYS A 364 -5.38 10.72 23.03
C LYS A 364 -4.51 9.96 22.03
N HIS A 365 -3.21 9.87 22.26
CA HIS A 365 -2.25 9.29 21.31
C HIS A 365 -1.88 7.82 21.62
N ILE A 366 -2.61 7.15 22.50
CA ILE A 366 -2.33 5.75 22.87
C ILE A 366 -2.43 4.79 21.67
N ASP A 367 -3.37 5.06 20.75
CA ASP A 367 -3.52 4.29 19.50
C ASP A 367 -2.25 4.35 18.65
N VAL A 368 -1.60 5.51 18.59
CA VAL A 368 -0.33 5.71 17.87
C VAL A 368 0.80 4.98 18.57
N ALA A 369 0.86 5.05 19.91
CA ALA A 369 1.87 4.33 20.70
C ALA A 369 1.79 2.82 20.47
N VAL A 370 0.58 2.24 20.54
CA VAL A 370 0.34 0.82 20.29
C VAL A 370 0.71 0.45 18.86
N SER A 371 0.26 1.23 17.87
CA SER A 371 0.58 0.96 16.46
C SER A 371 2.08 1.00 16.17
N TRP A 372 2.80 1.95 16.78
CA TRP A 372 4.25 2.06 16.65
C TRP A 372 4.96 0.86 17.30
N LEU A 373 4.57 0.49 18.53
CA LEU A 373 5.13 -0.68 19.22
C LEU A 373 4.84 -2.00 18.49
N CYS A 374 3.68 -2.13 17.84
CA CYS A 374 3.40 -3.27 16.96
C CYS A 374 4.35 -3.34 15.77
N GLU A 375 4.69 -2.21 15.15
CA GLU A 375 5.67 -2.16 14.05
C GLU A 375 7.09 -2.45 14.55
N GLU A 376 7.52 -1.93 15.71
CA GLU A 376 8.84 -2.25 16.31
C GLU A 376 8.94 -3.74 16.64
N TRP A 377 7.92 -4.31 17.27
CA TRP A 377 7.88 -5.75 17.58
C TRP A 377 7.94 -6.60 16.32
N TYR A 378 7.16 -6.23 15.29
CA TYR A 378 7.16 -6.95 14.03
C TYR A 378 8.52 -6.90 13.35
N ASN A 379 9.19 -5.74 13.38
CA ASN A 379 10.56 -5.60 12.89
C ASN A 379 11.52 -6.50 13.67
N ASP A 380 11.50 -6.44 15.00
CA ASP A 380 12.35 -7.26 15.87
C ASP A 380 12.19 -8.75 15.58
N LYS A 381 10.94 -9.25 15.43
CA LYS A 381 10.70 -10.66 15.07
C LYS A 381 11.20 -11.00 13.66
N LEU A 382 11.13 -10.06 12.71
CA LEU A 382 11.67 -10.26 11.37
C LEU A 382 13.21 -10.29 11.38
N GLN A 383 13.84 -9.42 12.15
CA GLN A 383 15.30 -9.42 12.32
C GLN A 383 15.79 -10.70 12.99
N GLN A 384 15.13 -11.14 14.06
CA GLN A 384 15.45 -12.39 14.75
C GLN A 384 15.40 -13.60 13.81
N LYS A 385 14.43 -13.64 12.89
CA LYS A 385 14.33 -14.71 11.88
C LYS A 385 15.46 -14.70 10.85
N LYS A 386 15.96 -13.52 10.49
CA LYS A 386 17.07 -13.36 9.54
C LYS A 386 18.42 -13.73 10.16
N GLY A 387 18.51 -13.80 11.49
CA GLY A 387 19.75 -14.06 12.21
C GLY A 387 20.68 -12.85 12.24
N GLY A 388 21.73 -12.94 13.07
CA GLY A 388 22.70 -11.88 13.31
C GLY A 388 22.48 -11.11 14.62
N ASP A 389 23.54 -10.46 15.10
CA ASP A 389 23.51 -9.60 16.29
C ASP A 389 23.07 -8.19 15.88
N ARG A 390 21.75 -7.97 15.89
CA ARG A 390 21.13 -6.68 15.55
C ARG A 390 20.41 -6.12 16.76
N PRO A 391 20.45 -4.80 16.99
CA PRO A 391 19.76 -4.19 18.12
C PRO A 391 18.24 -4.40 18.00
N LEU A 392 17.63 -4.84 19.10
CA LEU A 392 16.18 -4.98 19.25
C LEU A 392 15.62 -3.72 19.91
N TYR A 393 14.58 -3.14 19.33
CA TYR A 393 14.07 -1.83 19.75
C TYR A 393 12.74 -1.90 20.51
N TYR A 394 11.96 -2.96 20.33
CA TYR A 394 10.62 -3.07 20.90
C TYR A 394 10.62 -2.87 22.42
N GLU A 395 11.44 -3.64 23.13
CA GLU A 395 11.51 -3.57 24.59
C GLU A 395 11.97 -2.18 25.06
N LYS A 396 13.01 -1.62 24.42
CA LYS A 396 13.54 -0.30 24.75
C LYS A 396 12.49 0.80 24.56
N CYS A 397 11.78 0.79 23.43
CA CYS A 397 10.71 1.75 23.13
C CYS A 397 9.52 1.58 24.09
N CYS A 398 9.13 0.34 24.39
CA CYS A 398 8.02 0.05 25.29
C CYS A 398 8.33 0.51 26.73
N LEU A 399 9.54 0.24 27.23
CA LEU A 399 9.99 0.69 28.55
C LEU A 399 10.07 2.21 28.62
N ARG A 400 10.60 2.86 27.59
CA ARG A 400 10.65 4.33 27.53
C ARG A 400 9.26 4.95 27.56
N LEU A 401 8.30 4.40 26.82
CA LEU A 401 6.92 4.90 26.81
C LEU A 401 6.24 4.72 28.17
N ILE A 402 6.33 3.53 28.78
CA ILE A 402 5.70 3.30 30.08
C ILE A 402 6.30 4.19 31.15
N ASP A 403 7.64 4.31 31.23
CA ASP A 403 8.32 5.18 32.17
C ASP A 403 7.93 6.66 31.96
N GLY A 404 7.66 7.05 30.72
CA GLY A 404 7.23 8.40 30.36
C GLY A 404 5.85 8.77 30.88
N PHE A 405 4.85 7.88 30.77
CA PHE A 405 3.47 8.22 31.16
C PHE A 405 3.06 7.75 32.56
N LEU A 406 3.72 6.76 33.16
CA LEU A 406 3.36 6.25 34.50
C LEU A 406 3.24 7.36 35.57
N PRO A 407 4.16 8.34 35.67
CA PRO A 407 4.07 9.40 36.69
C PRO A 407 2.85 10.32 36.52
N TYR A 408 2.20 10.31 35.36
CA TYR A 408 1.09 11.21 35.00
C TYR A 408 -0.26 10.48 34.95
N LEU A 409 -0.31 9.22 35.39
CA LEU A 409 -1.54 8.43 35.47
C LEU A 409 -2.40 8.87 36.64
N HIS A 410 -3.70 8.96 36.39
CA HIS A 410 -4.72 9.14 37.39
C HIS A 410 -5.33 7.77 37.76
N PRO A 411 -5.73 7.52 39.02
CA PRO A 411 -6.33 6.23 39.43
C PRO A 411 -7.55 5.75 38.62
N GLN A 412 -8.22 6.68 37.93
CA GLN A 412 -9.39 6.39 37.08
C GLN A 412 -9.05 6.16 35.60
N ASP A 413 -7.80 6.38 35.19
CA ASP A 413 -7.40 6.23 33.80
C ASP A 413 -7.45 4.78 33.35
N LYS A 414 -8.07 4.53 32.19
CA LYS A 414 -8.06 3.20 31.55
C LYS A 414 -6.88 3.00 30.61
N VAL A 415 -6.03 4.03 30.47
CA VAL A 415 -4.94 4.04 29.48
C VAL A 415 -3.88 3.00 29.80
N LEU A 416 -3.56 2.77 31.07
CA LEU A 416 -2.62 1.72 31.46
C LEU A 416 -3.15 0.32 31.09
N THR A 417 -4.40 0.01 31.45
CA THR A 417 -5.02 -1.27 31.10
C THR A 417 -5.03 -1.47 29.58
N ARG A 418 -5.43 -0.42 28.85
CA ARG A 418 -5.48 -0.42 27.38
C ARG A 418 -4.10 -0.69 26.78
N PHE A 419 -3.09 0.08 27.19
CA PHE A 419 -1.72 -0.07 26.74
C PHE A 419 -1.21 -1.50 26.93
N LEU A 420 -1.26 -2.02 28.16
CA LEU A 420 -0.79 -3.37 28.47
C LEU A 420 -1.57 -4.44 27.70
N SER A 421 -2.86 -4.23 27.47
CA SER A 421 -3.69 -5.18 26.74
C SER A 421 -3.44 -5.23 25.24
N GLU A 422 -3.08 -4.10 24.63
CA GLU A 422 -3.02 -3.95 23.17
C GLU A 422 -1.59 -4.09 22.61
N ILE A 423 -0.54 -3.92 23.43
CA ILE A 423 0.85 -4.14 22.97
C ILE A 423 1.12 -5.62 22.66
N PRO A 424 1.98 -5.94 21.68
CA PRO A 424 2.12 -7.30 21.16
C PRO A 424 2.71 -8.28 22.20
N GLU A 425 3.74 -7.88 22.94
CA GLU A 425 4.46 -8.75 23.88
C GLU A 425 4.70 -8.06 25.22
N LEU A 426 4.44 -8.79 26.31
CA LEU A 426 4.63 -8.32 27.69
C LEU A 426 5.78 -9.09 28.32
N ASN A 427 6.74 -8.38 28.92
CA ASN A 427 7.89 -8.97 29.58
C ASN A 427 7.92 -8.60 31.07
N LYS A 428 8.78 -9.29 31.84
CA LYS A 428 8.93 -9.06 33.29
C LYS A 428 9.41 -7.65 33.61
N ASN A 429 10.22 -7.05 32.73
CA ASN A 429 10.73 -5.69 32.90
C ASN A 429 9.62 -4.64 32.82
N LEU A 430 8.60 -4.85 31.98
CA LEU A 430 7.46 -3.96 31.91
C LEU A 430 6.57 -4.10 33.15
N LEU A 431 6.29 -5.33 33.56
CA LEU A 431 5.48 -5.60 34.74
C LEU A 431 6.16 -5.11 36.04
N SER A 432 7.49 -5.10 36.09
CA SER A 432 8.23 -4.52 37.21
C SER A 432 8.02 -2.99 37.31
N ARG A 433 7.84 -2.27 36.19
CA ARG A 433 7.45 -0.85 36.20
C ARG A 433 6.03 -0.65 36.73
N VAL A 434 5.10 -1.53 36.35
CA VAL A 434 3.73 -1.52 36.89
C VAL A 434 3.74 -1.79 38.40
N LYS A 435 4.53 -2.76 38.86
CA LYS A 435 4.74 -3.02 40.30
C LYS A 435 5.32 -1.81 41.02
N HIS A 436 6.33 -1.16 40.44
CA HIS A 436 6.98 0.00 41.05
C HIS A 436 6.01 1.16 41.27
N MET A 437 5.05 1.35 40.36
CA MET A 437 4.01 2.36 40.49
C MET A 437 3.12 2.16 41.74
N CYS A 438 2.97 0.92 42.24
CA CYS A 438 2.21 0.62 43.46
C CYS A 438 2.83 1.19 44.76
N ARG A 439 4.01 1.82 44.68
CA ARG A 439 4.55 2.64 45.79
C ARG A 439 3.66 3.84 46.11
N ASP A 440 2.88 4.31 45.15
CA ASP A 440 1.81 5.27 45.37
C ASP A 440 0.48 4.51 45.66
N PRO A 441 -0.05 4.61 46.89
CA PRO A 441 -1.36 4.06 47.29
C PRO A 441 -2.49 4.31 46.30
N SER A 442 -2.53 5.50 45.69
CA SER A 442 -3.67 5.97 44.90
C SER A 442 -3.87 5.15 43.62
N VAL A 443 -2.79 4.59 43.07
CA VAL A 443 -2.77 3.88 41.78
C VAL A 443 -2.68 2.36 41.92
N VAL A 444 -2.57 1.83 43.15
CA VAL A 444 -2.55 0.37 43.42
C VAL A 444 -3.78 -0.32 42.83
N GLN A 445 -4.96 0.27 42.99
CA GLN A 445 -6.19 -0.28 42.44
C GLN A 445 -6.15 -0.35 40.90
N LEU A 446 -5.61 0.69 40.24
CA LEU A 446 -5.46 0.73 38.80
C LEU A 446 -4.47 -0.34 38.30
N ALA A 447 -3.33 -0.49 38.97
CA ALA A 447 -2.32 -1.49 38.64
C ALA A 447 -2.90 -2.92 38.75
N LEU A 448 -3.53 -3.24 39.88
CA LEU A 448 -4.09 -4.56 40.14
C LEU A 448 -5.28 -4.90 39.20
N THR A 449 -6.16 -3.94 38.89
CA THR A 449 -7.24 -4.17 37.91
C THR A 449 -6.69 -4.37 36.50
N SER A 450 -5.63 -3.64 36.13
CA SER A 450 -4.94 -3.82 34.85
C SER A 450 -4.29 -5.20 34.75
N LEU A 451 -3.61 -5.66 35.81
CA LEU A 451 -3.01 -7.00 35.88
C LEU A 451 -4.08 -8.11 35.84
N LEU A 452 -5.21 -7.92 36.53
CA LEU A 452 -6.33 -8.86 36.46
C LEU A 452 -6.89 -8.97 35.03
N TYR A 453 -7.00 -7.85 34.32
CA TYR A 453 -7.43 -7.86 32.92
C TYR A 453 -6.49 -8.72 32.07
N LEU A 454 -5.16 -8.61 32.26
CA LEU A 454 -4.19 -9.45 31.56
C LEU A 454 -4.38 -10.94 31.89
N VAL A 455 -4.57 -11.28 33.16
CA VAL A 455 -4.84 -12.66 33.62
C VAL A 455 -6.08 -13.25 32.93
N MET A 456 -7.11 -12.44 32.70
CA MET A 456 -8.37 -12.88 32.09
C MET A 456 -8.33 -12.92 30.55
N MET A 457 -7.71 -11.92 29.92
CA MET A 457 -7.82 -11.68 28.47
C MET A 457 -6.58 -12.07 27.69
N ARG A 458 -5.43 -12.32 28.33
CA ARG A 458 -4.17 -12.67 27.67
C ARG A 458 -3.54 -13.94 28.28
N PRO A 459 -4.03 -15.15 27.91
CA PRO A 459 -3.53 -16.42 28.45
C PRO A 459 -2.00 -16.60 28.43
N PRO A 460 -1.25 -16.19 27.37
CA PRO A 460 0.20 -16.33 27.35
C PRO A 460 0.95 -15.57 28.46
N VAL A 461 0.35 -14.50 28.97
CA VAL A 461 0.96 -13.58 29.96
C VAL A 461 0.44 -13.86 31.37
N LYS A 462 -0.54 -14.75 31.50
CA LYS A 462 -1.26 -15.00 32.75
C LYS A 462 -0.34 -15.29 33.94
N GLU A 463 0.63 -16.18 33.77
CA GLU A 463 1.50 -16.58 34.89
C GLU A 463 2.41 -15.44 35.35
N ILE A 464 3.05 -14.71 34.42
CA ILE A 464 3.92 -13.59 34.80
C ILE A 464 3.12 -12.41 35.39
N ALA A 465 1.86 -12.23 34.99
CA ALA A 465 0.97 -11.26 35.61
C ALA A 465 0.55 -11.70 37.03
N LEU A 466 0.26 -12.98 37.24
CA LEU A 466 -0.05 -13.52 38.58
C LEU A 466 1.16 -13.44 39.53
N ASP A 467 2.37 -13.72 39.03
CA ASP A 467 3.61 -13.53 39.79
C ASP A 467 3.74 -12.06 40.24
N THR A 468 3.47 -11.11 39.34
CA THR A 468 3.50 -9.69 39.67
C THR A 468 2.44 -9.32 40.72
N VAL A 469 1.24 -9.91 40.68
CA VAL A 469 0.21 -9.71 41.70
C VAL A 469 0.64 -10.27 43.05
N GLN A 470 1.31 -11.43 43.09
CA GLN A 470 1.88 -11.99 44.32
C GLN A 470 2.96 -11.09 44.92
N ASP A 471 3.85 -10.58 44.07
CA ASP A 471 4.89 -9.64 44.48
C ASP A 471 4.29 -8.36 45.07
N ILE A 472 3.25 -7.81 44.43
CA ILE A 472 2.53 -6.63 44.93
C ILE A 472 1.86 -6.93 46.27
N TRP A 473 1.19 -8.08 46.41
CA TRP A 473 0.53 -8.50 47.66
C TRP A 473 1.52 -8.61 48.83
N THR A 474 2.72 -9.10 48.55
CA THR A 474 3.78 -9.30 49.53
C THR A 474 4.41 -7.98 49.96
N GLU A 475 4.69 -7.08 49.01
CA GLU A 475 5.43 -5.84 49.25
C GLU A 475 4.55 -4.67 49.74
N PHE A 476 3.29 -4.60 49.29
CA PHE A 476 2.41 -3.45 49.56
C PHE A 476 1.18 -3.86 50.39
N GLU A 477 1.12 -3.46 51.66
CA GLU A 477 0.06 -3.88 52.58
C GLU A 477 -1.34 -3.45 52.12
N GLU A 478 -1.46 -2.24 51.58
CA GLU A 478 -2.71 -1.67 51.08
C GLU A 478 -3.30 -2.46 49.90
N SER A 479 -2.46 -3.20 49.18
CA SER A 479 -2.87 -4.03 48.06
C SER A 479 -3.51 -5.35 48.51
N ARG A 480 -3.25 -5.80 49.75
CA ARG A 480 -3.65 -7.11 50.27
C ARG A 480 -5.15 -7.42 50.14
N PRO A 481 -6.09 -6.49 50.42
CA PRO A 481 -7.52 -6.78 50.31
C PRO A 481 -7.98 -7.11 48.89
N MET A 482 -7.39 -6.45 47.88
CA MET A 482 -7.79 -6.64 46.49
C MET A 482 -6.97 -7.72 45.80
N ALA A 483 -5.64 -7.70 45.95
CA ALA A 483 -4.77 -8.73 45.41
C ALA A 483 -5.09 -10.10 46.04
N GLY A 484 -5.40 -10.16 47.34
CA GLY A 484 -5.81 -11.39 48.02
C GLY A 484 -7.05 -12.02 47.39
N LYS A 485 -8.07 -11.23 47.04
CA LYS A 485 -9.27 -11.73 46.33
C LYS A 485 -8.91 -12.40 45.00
N TYR A 486 -7.96 -11.82 44.27
CA TYR A 486 -7.52 -12.37 42.98
C TYR A 486 -6.69 -13.64 43.18
N LEU A 487 -5.77 -13.63 44.15
CA LEU A 487 -4.91 -14.77 44.47
C LEU A 487 -5.70 -15.95 45.02
N THR A 488 -6.73 -15.75 45.85
CA THR A 488 -7.61 -16.85 46.28
C THR A 488 -8.29 -17.54 45.09
N LYS A 489 -8.64 -16.77 44.05
CA LYS A 489 -9.29 -17.33 42.84
C LYS A 489 -8.31 -18.08 41.93
N TYR A 490 -7.10 -17.54 41.72
CA TYR A 490 -6.18 -18.05 40.70
C TYR A 490 -4.95 -18.81 41.25
N ARG A 491 -4.57 -18.59 42.51
CA ARG A 491 -3.44 -19.19 43.23
C ARG A 491 -3.87 -19.56 44.68
N PRO A 492 -4.88 -20.42 44.89
CA PRO A 492 -5.44 -20.70 46.23
C PRO A 492 -4.40 -21.29 47.19
N THR A 493 -3.51 -22.16 46.70
CA THR A 493 -2.44 -22.79 47.49
C THR A 493 -1.48 -21.77 48.10
N PHE A 494 -1.16 -20.70 47.38
CA PHE A 494 -0.32 -19.61 47.90
C PHE A 494 -1.01 -18.89 49.08
N MET A 495 -2.32 -18.61 48.94
CA MET A 495 -3.09 -17.93 49.99
C MET A 495 -3.30 -18.80 51.23
N GLU A 496 -3.47 -20.11 51.07
CA GLU A 496 -3.54 -21.07 52.18
C GLU A 496 -2.23 -21.09 52.96
N SER A 497 -1.09 -21.19 52.27
CA SER A 497 0.23 -21.13 52.91
C SER A 497 0.47 -19.80 53.63
N ALA A 498 0.09 -18.67 53.01
CA ALA A 498 0.22 -17.35 53.64
C ALA A 498 -0.66 -17.21 54.89
N ARG A 499 -1.87 -17.79 54.89
CA ARG A 499 -2.76 -17.80 56.05
C ARG A 499 -2.22 -18.68 57.18
N ASN A 500 -1.65 -19.83 56.84
CA ASN A 500 -1.03 -20.73 57.82
C ASN A 500 0.19 -20.06 58.49
N ALA A 501 1.05 -19.41 57.71
CA ALA A 501 2.19 -18.65 58.23
C ALA A 501 1.75 -17.50 59.15
N ALA A 502 0.67 -16.79 58.81
CA ALA A 502 0.09 -15.76 59.69
C ALA A 502 -0.44 -16.36 61.01
N SER A 503 -1.08 -17.53 60.97
CA SER A 503 -1.58 -18.20 62.18
C SER A 503 -0.47 -18.72 63.11
N GLU A 504 0.65 -19.18 62.56
CA GLU A 504 1.83 -19.60 63.34
C GLU A 504 2.53 -18.39 63.99
N SER A 505 2.62 -17.26 63.29
CA SER A 505 3.20 -16.02 63.84
C SER A 505 2.34 -15.37 64.95
N GLY A 506 1.03 -15.60 64.95
CA GLY A 506 0.12 -15.12 66.00
C GLY A 506 0.15 -15.96 67.29
N GLN A 507 0.59 -17.21 67.22
CA GLN A 507 0.71 -18.09 68.40
C GLN A 507 2.03 -17.88 69.18
N SER A 508 3.08 -17.35 68.54
CA SER A 508 4.37 -17.06 69.20
C SER A 508 4.41 -15.71 69.94
N ALA A 509 3.37 -14.88 69.83
CA ALA A 509 3.29 -13.55 70.43
C ALA A 509 2.36 -13.46 71.67
N SER A 510 2.11 -14.57 72.37
CA SER A 510 1.43 -14.52 73.68
C SER A 510 2.48 -14.25 74.78
N PRO A 511 2.37 -13.18 75.58
CA PRO A 511 3.31 -12.94 76.66
C PRO A 511 3.07 -13.98 77.76
N ALA A 512 4.15 -14.66 78.17
CA ALA A 512 4.15 -15.42 79.40
C ALA A 512 3.93 -14.46 80.58
N ILE A 513 2.68 -14.37 81.05
CA ILE A 513 2.37 -13.80 82.36
C ILE A 513 2.63 -14.93 83.36
N THR A 514 3.82 -14.93 83.97
CA THR A 514 4.12 -15.72 85.16
C THR A 514 3.81 -14.92 86.42
N ALA A 515 3.14 -15.62 87.33
CA ALA A 515 2.72 -15.20 88.67
C ALA A 515 3.87 -14.88 89.63
#